data_AF-Q84N87-F1
#
_entry.id   AF-Q84N87-F1
#
_cell.length_a   1.000
_cell.length_b   1.000
_cell.length_c   1.000
_cell.angle_alpha   90.00
_cell.angle_beta   90.00
_cell.angle_gamma   90.00
#
_symmetry.space_group_name_H-M   'P 1'
#
loop_
_entity.id
_entity.type
_entity.pdbx_description
1 polymer ?
#
loop_
_entity_poly.entity_id
_entity_poly.type
_entity_poly.pdbx_seq_one_letter_code
_entity_poly.pdbx_strand_id
1 'polypeptide(L)'
;RMRLSLEVAKRFFGLQDILGFDKASKTVEWLLNQAKVEIKQLAREKNIHHPSCGSGGTAKSASSTSECEGVSSLDEVAVSGNQEQNGVAKRKVKPSRKSAFKPVGRESRVK
;
A
#
# COMPACT_ATOMS: atom_id res chain seq x y z
N ARG A 1 -3.49 -0.86 4.54
CA ARG A 1 -4.19 -2.00 3.88
C ARG A 1 -4.79 -1.49 2.58
N MET A 2 -4.52 -2.14 1.45
CA MET A 2 -5.14 -1.81 0.16
C MET A 2 -6.37 -2.69 -0.09
N ARG A 3 -7.35 -2.20 -0.84
CA ARG A 3 -8.53 -2.96 -1.29
C ARG A 3 -8.39 -3.21 -2.79
N LEU A 4 -8.50 -4.47 -3.19
CA LEU A 4 -8.46 -4.89 -4.60
C LEU A 4 -9.85 -5.34 -5.03
N SER A 5 -10.17 -5.17 -6.32
CA SER A 5 -11.36 -5.79 -6.90
C SER A 5 -11.22 -7.31 -6.85
N LEU A 6 -12.35 -8.03 -6.88
CA LEU A 6 -12.33 -9.49 -6.80
C LEU A 6 -11.47 -10.12 -7.90
N GLU A 7 -11.55 -9.57 -9.11
CA GLU A 7 -10.78 -10.06 -10.25
C GLU A 7 -9.28 -9.82 -10.08
N VAL A 8 -8.88 -8.61 -9.70
CA VAL A 8 -7.47 -8.26 -9.48
C VAL A 8 -6.90 -9.05 -8.31
N ALA A 9 -7.68 -9.24 -7.24
CA ALA A 9 -7.30 -10.06 -6.09
C ALA A 9 -6.96 -11.50 -6.51
N LYS A 10 -7.78 -12.14 -7.35
CA LYS A 10 -7.51 -13.51 -7.83
C LYS A 10 -6.17 -13.60 -8.55
N ARG A 11 -5.89 -12.68 -9.46
CA ARG A 11 -4.62 -12.65 -10.22
C ARG A 11 -3.43 -12.33 -9.31
N PHE A 12 -3.60 -11.37 -8.40
CA PHE A 12 -2.56 -10.96 -7.46
C PHE A 12 -2.16 -12.07 -6.49
N PHE A 13 -3.13 -12.76 -5.88
CA PHE A 13 -2.83 -13.86 -4.96
C PHE A 13 -2.29 -15.11 -5.67
N GLY A 14 -2.77 -15.41 -6.89
CA GLY A 14 -2.16 -16.47 -7.71
C GLY A 14 -0.69 -16.18 -8.03
N LEU A 15 -0.34 -14.93 -8.33
CA LEU A 15 1.05 -14.53 -8.49
C LEU A 15 1.85 -14.65 -7.18
N GLN A 16 1.26 -14.25 -6.05
CA GLN A 16 1.90 -14.37 -4.73
C GLN A 16 2.27 -15.84 -4.42
N ASP A 17 1.37 -16.78 -4.73
CA ASP A 17 1.60 -18.21 -4.54
C ASP A 17 2.73 -18.74 -5.43
N ILE A 18 2.76 -18.33 -6.71
CA ILE A 18 3.82 -18.74 -7.66
C ILE A 18 5.19 -18.20 -7.23
N LEU A 19 5.24 -16.96 -6.75
CA LEU A 19 6.48 -16.35 -6.24
C LEU A 19 6.88 -16.90 -4.86
N GLY A 20 5.99 -17.63 -4.18
CA GLY A 20 6.23 -18.17 -2.83
C GLY A 20 6.38 -17.07 -1.76
N PHE A 21 5.79 -15.90 -1.97
CA PHE A 21 5.92 -14.78 -1.04
C PHE A 21 4.86 -14.85 0.06
N ASP A 22 5.29 -14.86 1.32
CA ASP A 22 4.39 -14.81 2.48
C ASP A 22 3.69 -13.44 2.63
N LYS A 23 4.37 -12.36 2.23
CA LYS A 23 3.87 -10.99 2.35
C LYS A 23 3.54 -10.38 0.99
N ALA A 24 2.32 -9.86 0.87
CA ALA A 24 1.87 -9.14 -0.32
C ALA A 24 2.76 -7.95 -0.68
N SER A 25 3.42 -7.31 0.29
CA SER A 25 4.35 -6.20 0.03
C SER A 25 5.53 -6.62 -0.86
N LYS A 26 6.03 -7.85 -0.70
CA LYS A 26 7.13 -8.38 -1.53
C LYS A 26 6.66 -8.60 -2.97
N THR A 27 5.44 -9.08 -3.17
CA THR A 27 4.83 -9.22 -4.50
C THR A 27 4.69 -7.87 -5.18
N VAL A 28 4.25 -6.84 -4.45
CA VAL A 28 4.12 -5.47 -4.99
C VAL A 28 5.49 -4.90 -5.35
N GLU A 29 6.50 -5.06 -4.49
CA GLU A 29 7.87 -4.63 -4.78
C GLU A 29 8.42 -5.33 -6.03
N TRP A 30 8.20 -6.64 -6.16
CA TRP A 30 8.58 -7.40 -7.34
C TRP A 30 7.89 -6.88 -8.61
N LEU A 31 6.57 -6.62 -8.56
CA LEU A 31 5.83 -6.05 -9.69
C LEU A 31 6.37 -4.68 -10.11
N LEU A 32 6.69 -3.81 -9.14
CA LEU A 32 7.27 -2.50 -9.42
C LEU A 32 8.66 -2.63 -10.04
N ASN A 33 9.47 -3.60 -9.58
CA ASN A 33 10.79 -3.87 -10.15
C ASN A 33 10.69 -4.34 -11.60
N GLN A 34 9.75 -5.23 -11.92
CA GLN A 34 9.52 -5.69 -13.29
C GLN A 34 9.04 -4.55 -14.21
N ALA A 35 8.14 -3.70 -13.71
CA ALA A 35 7.56 -2.59 -14.47
C ALA A 35 8.46 -1.34 -14.56
N LYS A 36 9.66 -1.34 -13.96
CA LYS A 36 10.57 -0.16 -13.91
C LYS A 36 10.81 0.49 -15.28
N VAL A 37 11.02 -0.32 -16.32
CA VAL A 37 11.34 0.17 -17.66
C VAL A 37 10.11 0.84 -18.29
N GLU A 38 8.95 0.17 -18.22
CA GLU A 38 7.68 0.68 -18.75
C GLU A 38 7.26 1.97 -18.06
N ILE A 39 7.38 2.02 -16.73
CA ILE A 39 7.08 3.23 -15.94
C ILE A 39 7.98 4.39 -16.37
N LYS A 40 9.30 4.15 -16.53
CA LYS A 40 10.24 5.19 -16.98
C LYS A 40 9.91 5.69 -18.39
N GLN A 41 9.53 4.79 -19.30
CA GLN A 41 9.14 5.15 -20.65
C GLN A 41 7.86 6.01 -20.64
N LEU A 42 6.83 5.56 -19.92
CA LEU A 42 5.57 6.28 -19.79
C LEU A 42 5.74 7.65 -19.14
N ALA A 43 6.62 7.76 -18.14
CA ALA A 43 6.93 9.03 -17.47
C ALA A 43 7.53 10.05 -18.44
N ARG A 44 8.43 9.63 -19.34
CA ARG A 44 9.00 10.50 -20.38
C ARG A 44 7.95 10.95 -21.39
N GLU A 45 7.11 10.03 -21.86
CA GLU A 45 6.03 10.34 -22.80
C GLU A 45 5.04 11.35 -22.21
N LYS A 46 4.64 11.18 -20.94
CA LYS A 46 3.80 12.16 -20.25
C LYS A 46 4.48 13.49 -20.00
N ASN A 47 5.80 13.53 -19.83
CA ASN A 47 6.55 14.78 -19.66
C ASN A 47 6.65 15.58 -20.99
N ILE A 48 6.66 14.88 -22.14
CA ILE A 48 6.56 15.53 -23.46
C ILE A 48 5.19 16.18 -23.67
N HIS A 49 4.13 15.64 -23.04
CA HIS A 49 2.75 16.11 -23.22
C HIS A 49 2.33 17.23 -22.25
N HIS A 50 3.20 17.67 -21.35
CA HIS A 50 3.01 18.91 -20.62
C HIS A 50 3.91 19.98 -21.26
N PRO A 51 3.40 20.78 -22.22
CA PRO A 51 4.07 22.01 -22.58
C PRO A 51 3.93 22.96 -21.38
N SER A 52 4.77 22.76 -20.36
CA SER A 52 5.12 23.85 -19.48
C SER A 52 5.76 24.88 -20.39
N CYS A 53 4.96 25.89 -20.68
CA CYS A 53 5.31 27.10 -21.39
C CYS A 53 6.76 27.52 -21.12
N GLY A 54 7.54 27.55 -22.21
CA GLY A 54 8.33 28.73 -22.55
C GLY A 54 9.60 28.99 -21.74
N SER A 55 10.68 28.34 -22.18
CA SER A 55 11.91 29.00 -22.64
C SER A 55 12.42 30.20 -21.82
N GLY A 56 13.51 29.95 -21.07
CA GLY A 56 14.51 30.98 -20.82
C GLY A 56 15.10 31.46 -22.15
N GLY A 57 14.98 32.76 -22.44
CA GLY A 57 15.47 33.36 -23.68
C GLY A 57 14.97 34.79 -23.87
N THR A 58 15.49 35.70 -23.04
CA THR A 58 15.68 37.14 -23.31
C THR A 58 14.70 37.83 -24.29
N ALA A 59 13.63 38.42 -23.76
CA ALA A 59 13.12 39.69 -24.27
C ALA A 59 12.51 40.48 -23.11
N LYS A 60 13.05 41.69 -22.93
CA LYS A 60 12.72 42.64 -21.87
C LYS A 60 11.22 42.95 -21.86
N SER A 61 10.55 42.74 -20.73
CA SER A 61 9.44 43.61 -20.33
C SER A 61 9.22 43.55 -18.83
N ALA A 62 8.86 44.69 -18.27
CA ALA A 62 9.13 45.10 -16.90
C ALA A 62 8.09 44.63 -15.87
N SER A 63 8.60 44.48 -14.65
CA SER A 63 7.96 44.67 -13.34
C SER A 63 6.82 43.73 -12.91
N SER A 64 7.14 42.86 -11.96
CA SER A 64 6.36 42.74 -10.72
C SER A 64 7.23 42.14 -9.63
N THR A 65 7.36 42.88 -8.54
CA THR A 65 8.04 42.52 -7.30
C THR A 65 7.19 41.53 -6.50
N SER A 66 7.73 40.37 -6.15
CA SER A 66 7.28 39.65 -4.95
C SER A 66 8.49 39.03 -4.28
N GLU A 67 8.67 39.40 -3.02
CA GLU A 67 9.85 39.14 -2.20
C GLU A 67 9.99 37.66 -1.86
N CYS A 68 11.25 37.24 -1.81
CA CYS A 68 11.72 35.89 -1.55
C CYS A 68 11.87 35.63 -0.05
N GLU A 69 11.31 34.53 0.44
CA GLU A 69 11.86 33.73 1.56
C GLU A 69 11.44 32.26 1.27
N GLY A 70 12.28 31.24 1.16
CA GLY A 70 13.72 31.18 1.32
C GLY A 70 14.19 30.24 2.43
N VAL A 71 13.66 29.01 2.60
CA VAL A 71 14.46 27.89 3.17
C VAL A 71 14.13 26.56 2.49
N SER A 72 15.14 26.00 1.84
CA SER A 72 15.24 24.57 1.56
C SER A 72 15.93 23.94 2.76
N SER A 73 15.36 22.86 3.29
CA SER A 73 16.10 21.91 4.13
C SER A 73 15.70 20.51 3.69
N LEU A 74 16.35 20.08 2.61
CA LEU A 74 16.55 18.69 2.29
C LEU A 74 17.60 18.19 3.29
N ASP A 75 17.16 17.49 4.34
CA ASP A 75 18.06 16.71 5.17
C ASP A 75 17.91 15.24 4.79
N GLU A 76 18.96 14.72 4.18
CA GLU A 76 19.15 13.30 3.94
C GLU A 76 19.60 12.63 5.25
N VAL A 77 18.80 11.71 5.78
CA VAL A 77 19.28 10.73 6.76
C VAL A 77 19.01 9.33 6.25
N ALA A 78 20.08 8.71 5.80
CA ALA A 78 20.22 7.27 5.73
C ALA A 78 19.99 6.64 7.11
N VAL A 79 19.11 5.64 7.19
CA VAL A 79 19.18 4.62 8.26
C VAL A 79 19.28 3.25 7.62
N SER A 80 20.51 2.76 7.69
CA SER A 80 20.92 1.38 7.59
C SER A 80 20.24 0.51 8.66
N GLY A 81 20.06 -0.77 8.37
CA GLY A 81 20.12 -1.82 9.40
C GLY A 81 18.81 -2.26 10.07
N ASN A 82 18.29 -3.38 9.56
CA ASN A 82 18.08 -4.63 10.31
C ASN A 82 17.30 -4.57 11.65
N GLN A 83 16.09 -5.14 11.68
CA GLN A 83 15.77 -6.12 12.72
C GLN A 83 14.57 -7.01 12.38
N GLU A 84 14.91 -8.29 12.25
CA GLU A 84 14.09 -9.46 12.52
C GLU A 84 13.11 -9.26 13.69
N GLN A 85 11.83 -9.55 13.47
CA GLN A 85 10.92 -9.93 14.55
C GLN A 85 10.11 -11.15 14.12
N ASN A 86 10.68 -12.29 14.48
CA ASN A 86 9.99 -13.53 14.76
C ASN A 86 8.75 -13.27 15.63
N GLY A 87 7.58 -13.61 15.12
CA GLY A 87 6.32 -13.59 15.84
C GLY A 87 5.49 -14.80 15.44
N VAL A 88 5.80 -15.94 16.04
CA VAL A 88 5.09 -17.21 15.86
C VAL A 88 3.65 -17.06 16.39
N ALA A 89 2.72 -16.70 15.51
CA ALA A 89 1.29 -16.77 15.82
C ALA A 89 0.79 -18.21 15.58
N LYS A 90 0.94 -19.08 16.59
CA LYS A 90 0.22 -20.35 16.68
C LYS A 90 -1.28 -20.05 16.63
N ARG A 91 -1.92 -20.30 15.48
CA ARG A 91 -3.38 -20.23 15.34
C ARG A 91 -4.01 -21.30 16.22
N LYS A 92 -4.53 -20.91 17.38
CA LYS A 92 -5.38 -21.76 18.22
C LYS A 92 -6.68 -22.05 17.46
N VAL A 93 -6.98 -23.34 17.36
CA VAL A 93 -8.22 -23.89 16.81
C VAL A 93 -9.42 -23.36 17.58
N LYS A 94 -10.47 -22.99 16.84
CA LYS A 94 -11.76 -22.50 17.31
C LYS A 94 -12.39 -23.43 18.37
N PRO A 95 -12.93 -22.92 19.48
CA PRO A 95 -14.00 -23.61 20.18
C PRO A 95 -15.36 -23.13 19.64
N SER A 96 -16.00 -23.99 18.86
CA SER A 96 -17.42 -23.90 18.53
C SER A 96 -18.23 -24.02 19.82
N ARG A 97 -18.69 -22.91 20.40
CA ARG A 97 -19.65 -22.99 21.51
C ARG A 97 -21.02 -23.35 20.93
N LYS A 98 -21.34 -24.65 21.00
CA LYS A 98 -22.70 -25.16 20.81
C LYS A 98 -23.59 -24.50 21.87
N SER A 99 -24.56 -23.70 21.44
CA SER A 99 -25.61 -23.19 22.32
C SER A 99 -26.49 -24.36 22.74
N ALA A 100 -26.36 -24.79 24.00
CA ALA A 100 -27.24 -25.79 24.59
C ALA A 100 -28.38 -25.04 25.29
N PHE A 101 -29.47 -24.80 24.56
CA PHE A 101 -30.75 -24.48 25.18
C PHE A 101 -31.19 -25.68 26.04
N LYS A 102 -31.31 -25.48 27.36
CA LYS A 102 -31.97 -26.40 28.27
C LYS A 102 -33.22 -25.71 28.83
N PRO A 103 -34.45 -26.11 28.47
CA PRO A 103 -35.62 -25.74 29.25
C PRO A 103 -35.63 -26.56 30.55
N VAL A 104 -35.10 -25.97 31.62
CA VAL A 104 -35.49 -26.31 33.00
C VAL A 104 -36.85 -25.64 33.22
N GLY A 105 -37.91 -26.23 33.74
CA GLY A 105 -38.19 -27.55 34.27
C GLY A 105 -39.65 -27.41 34.76
N ARG A 106 -40.50 -28.38 34.44
CA ARG A 106 -41.89 -28.42 34.95
C ARG A 106 -41.83 -28.82 36.41
N GLU A 107 -42.34 -27.98 37.30
CA GLU A 107 -42.56 -28.36 38.70
C GLU A 107 -44.07 -28.48 38.95
N SER A 108 -44.43 -29.65 39.48
CA SER A 108 -45.78 -30.19 39.54
C SER A 108 -46.57 -29.69 40.75
N ARG A 109 -47.86 -29.43 40.49
CA ARG A 109 -49.04 -29.58 41.36
C ARG A 109 -48.82 -30.43 42.63
N VAL A 110 -49.02 -29.81 43.79
CA VAL A 110 -49.86 -30.22 44.96
C VAL A 110 -49.78 -29.07 45.99
N LYS A 111 -50.80 -28.67 46.74
CA LYS A 111 -52.12 -29.21 47.09
C LYS A 111 -53.00 -28.04 47.51
#